data_AF-A0A956A678-F1
#
_entry.id   AF-A0A956A678-F1
#
_cell.length_a   1.000
_cell.length_b   1.000
_cell.length_c   1.000
_cell.angle_alpha   90.00
_cell.angle_beta   90.00
_cell.angle_gamma   90.00
#
_symmetry.space_group_name_H-M   'P 1'
#
loop_
_entity.id
_entity.type
_entity.pdbx_description
1 polymer ?
#
loop_
_entity_poly.entity_id
_entity_poly.type
_entity_poly.pdbx_seq_one_letter_code
_entity_poly.pdbx_strand_id
1 'polypeptide(L)'
;VTDEVQVAIHPILLLLGEPYVALRWQMTRVGAVTVATNLGASWSFIRRENEDGVPASGAGTGFPGVVQATATVTFKLGDSWLLSAGAGPAIDFLGADPVRGLAEVHLSAHWLLDESQLLMAQLQGYVRLTDRSELVRPLGELLYAVALSQGVSLAAGAGVGEFVFEESSSERRTLNLFPIIDLWFRF
;
A
#
# COMPACT_ATOMS: atom_id res chain seq x y z
N VAL A 1 0.09 -9.69 -14.08
CA VAL A 1 1.44 -9.50 -13.46
C VAL A 1 2.55 -9.18 -14.47
N THR A 2 2.28 -9.33 -15.78
CA THR A 2 3.18 -8.91 -16.88
C THR A 2 2.69 -7.64 -17.58
N ASP A 3 1.66 -7.01 -17.02
CA ASP A 3 0.92 -5.91 -17.63
C ASP A 3 1.76 -4.63 -17.56
N GLU A 4 1.66 -3.81 -18.60
CA GLU A 4 2.41 -2.56 -18.70
C GLU A 4 1.94 -1.57 -17.66
N VAL A 5 0.62 -1.47 -17.46
CA VAL A 5 0.02 -0.58 -16.47
C VAL A 5 -1.04 -1.32 -15.65
N GLN A 6 -1.00 -1.12 -14.34
CA GLN A 6 -2.00 -1.62 -13.40
C GLN A 6 -2.48 -0.49 -12.49
N VAL A 7 -3.78 -0.41 -12.26
CA VAL A 7 -4.40 0.49 -11.28
C VAL A 7 -5.06 -0.37 -10.20
N ALA A 8 -4.83 -0.07 -8.93
CA ALA A 8 -5.48 -0.73 -7.82
C ALA A 8 -6.30 0.27 -7.00
N ILE A 9 -7.46 -0.18 -6.51
CA ILE A 9 -8.25 0.52 -5.51
C ILE A 9 -8.55 -0.44 -4.36
N HIS A 10 -8.68 0.11 -3.15
CA HIS A 10 -8.99 -0.68 -1.96
C HIS A 10 -10.37 -0.25 -1.39
N PRO A 11 -11.48 -0.92 -1.78
CA PRO A 11 -12.82 -0.45 -1.47
C PRO A 11 -13.16 -0.44 0.02
N ILE A 12 -12.54 -1.30 0.84
CA ILE A 12 -12.77 -1.30 2.29
C ILE A 12 -12.30 0.02 2.92
N LEU A 13 -11.17 0.53 2.46
CA LEU A 13 -10.60 1.77 2.97
C LEU A 13 -11.50 2.94 2.57
N LEU A 14 -12.08 2.94 1.37
CA LEU A 14 -13.11 3.92 1.01
C LEU A 14 -14.30 3.89 2.00
N LEU A 15 -14.75 2.72 2.43
CA LEU A 15 -15.83 2.59 3.41
C LEU A 15 -15.42 3.08 4.81
N LEU A 16 -14.15 2.96 5.15
CA LEU A 16 -13.56 3.43 6.41
C LEU A 16 -13.15 4.90 6.36
N GLY A 17 -13.46 5.60 5.26
CA GLY A 17 -13.13 7.00 5.08
C GLY A 17 -11.67 7.25 4.73
N GLU A 18 -10.98 6.25 4.20
CA GLU A 18 -9.57 6.30 3.82
C GLU A 18 -9.30 5.95 2.35
N PRO A 19 -9.93 6.60 1.35
CA PRO A 19 -9.84 6.11 -0.02
C PRO A 19 -8.39 6.01 -0.51
N TYR A 20 -8.08 4.85 -1.10
CA TYR A 20 -6.75 4.52 -1.60
C TYR A 20 -6.79 4.18 -3.09
N VAL A 21 -5.81 4.71 -3.82
CA VAL A 21 -5.53 4.36 -5.22
C VAL A 21 -4.03 4.13 -5.38
N ALA A 22 -3.70 3.11 -6.16
CA ALA A 22 -2.32 2.86 -6.59
C ALA A 22 -2.25 2.70 -8.11
N LEU A 23 -1.15 3.16 -8.69
CA LEU A 23 -0.76 2.94 -10.07
C LEU A 23 0.59 2.22 -10.05
N ARG A 24 0.71 1.15 -10.82
CA ARG A 24 1.98 0.48 -11.12
C ARG A 24 2.22 0.56 -12.61
N TRP A 25 3.41 1.01 -12.99
CA TRP A 25 3.86 1.05 -14.37
C TRP A 25 5.15 0.25 -14.52
N GLN A 26 5.12 -0.80 -15.36
CA GLN A 26 6.30 -1.55 -15.75
C GLN A 26 7.20 -0.70 -16.65
N MET A 27 8.41 -0.40 -16.19
CA MET A 27 9.38 0.41 -16.91
C MET A 27 10.24 -0.43 -17.85
N THR A 28 10.71 -1.59 -17.37
CA THR A 28 11.52 -2.50 -18.18
C THR A 28 11.40 -3.94 -17.68
N ARG A 29 11.67 -4.87 -18.59
CA ARG A 29 11.76 -6.30 -18.31
C ARG A 29 12.96 -6.88 -19.04
N VAL A 30 13.87 -7.50 -18.30
CA VAL A 30 15.06 -8.14 -18.83
C VAL A 30 15.11 -9.58 -18.29
N GLY A 31 14.72 -10.53 -19.14
CA GLY A 31 14.63 -11.94 -18.76
C GLY A 31 13.65 -12.17 -17.60
N ALA A 32 14.18 -12.65 -16.48
CA ALA A 32 13.42 -12.95 -15.27
C ALA A 32 13.26 -11.73 -14.33
N VAL A 33 13.80 -10.57 -14.69
CA VAL A 33 13.76 -9.36 -13.85
C VAL A 33 12.83 -8.32 -14.47
N THR A 34 11.93 -7.77 -13.67
CA THR A 34 11.04 -6.67 -14.02
C THR A 34 11.29 -5.49 -13.09
N VAL A 35 11.39 -4.29 -13.65
CA VAL A 35 11.44 -3.04 -12.87
C VAL A 35 10.17 -2.25 -13.15
N ALA A 36 9.52 -1.79 -12.09
CA ALA A 36 8.32 -0.99 -12.14
C ALA A 36 8.43 0.24 -11.24
N THR A 37 7.68 1.28 -11.55
CA THR A 37 7.41 2.40 -10.65
C THR A 37 5.98 2.30 -10.16
N ASN A 38 5.77 2.51 -8.86
CA ASN A 38 4.45 2.58 -8.25
C ASN A 38 4.22 3.98 -7.71
N LEU A 39 3.01 4.49 -7.89
CA LEU A 39 2.52 5.70 -7.28
C LEU A 39 1.30 5.31 -6.44
N GLY A 40 1.35 5.58 -5.13
CA GLY A 40 0.25 5.33 -4.21
C GLY A 40 -0.23 6.64 -3.63
N ALA A 41 -1.54 6.77 -3.46
CA ALA A 41 -2.14 7.86 -2.71
C ALA A 41 -3.29 7.35 -1.85
N SER A 42 -3.25 7.63 -0.55
CA SER A 42 -4.38 7.52 0.36
C SER A 42 -4.84 8.91 0.75
N TRP A 43 -6.14 9.05 0.98
CA TRP A 43 -6.72 10.14 1.74
C TRP A 43 -7.27 9.56 3.03
N SER A 44 -7.35 10.34 4.10
CA SER A 44 -8.07 9.95 5.32
C SER A 44 -8.99 11.08 5.77
N PHE A 45 -10.21 10.74 6.17
CA PHE A 45 -11.14 11.69 6.80
C PHE A 45 -10.99 11.73 8.33
N ILE A 46 -10.01 11.02 8.91
CA ILE A 46 -9.71 11.08 10.35
C ILE A 46 -9.06 12.41 10.75
N ARG A 47 -9.07 12.73 12.05
CA ARG A 47 -8.38 13.93 12.54
C ARG A 47 -6.87 13.76 12.41
N ARG A 48 -6.20 14.83 11.99
CA ARG A 48 -4.74 14.85 11.85
C ARG A 48 -4.05 14.52 13.15
N GLU A 49 -2.88 13.92 13.05
CA GLU A 49 -2.04 13.53 14.19
C GLU A 49 -0.85 14.48 14.31
N ASN A 50 -0.26 14.65 15.49
CA ASN A 50 1.10 15.17 15.60
C ASN A 50 2.14 14.06 15.30
N GLU A 51 3.43 14.37 15.37
CA GLU A 51 4.53 13.42 15.11
C GLU A 51 4.53 12.18 16.03
N ASP A 52 3.82 12.27 17.17
CA ASP A 52 3.64 11.21 18.17
C ASP A 52 2.33 10.41 17.99
N GLY A 53 1.55 10.69 16.93
CA GLY A 53 0.29 10.00 16.65
C GLY A 53 -0.94 10.52 17.42
N VAL A 54 -0.80 11.64 18.13
CA VAL A 54 -1.87 12.24 18.96
C VAL A 54 -2.75 13.16 18.10
N PRO A 55 -4.10 13.05 18.16
CA PRO A 55 -4.99 13.93 17.40
C PRO A 55 -4.73 15.42 17.69
N ALA A 56 -4.42 16.17 16.64
CA ALA A 56 -4.16 17.59 16.70
C ALA A 56 -5.45 18.36 17.01
N SER A 57 -5.36 19.31 17.94
CA SER A 57 -6.52 20.09 18.42
C SER A 57 -7.01 21.18 17.45
N GLY A 58 -6.44 21.28 16.25
CA GLY A 58 -6.72 22.34 15.28
C GLY A 58 -7.14 21.79 13.92
N ALA A 59 -8.06 22.51 13.24
CA ALA A 59 -8.36 22.29 11.83
C ALA A 59 -7.16 22.71 10.98
N GLY A 60 -6.23 21.79 10.73
CA GLY A 60 -5.11 22.03 9.83
C GLY A 60 -5.59 22.18 8.39
N THR A 61 -5.11 23.20 7.68
CA THR A 61 -5.24 23.31 6.21
C THR A 61 -4.32 22.29 5.53
N GLY A 62 -4.81 21.51 4.56
CA GLY A 62 -3.99 20.53 3.81
C GLY A 62 -4.73 19.26 3.40
N PHE A 63 -4.04 18.40 2.66
CA PHE A 63 -4.49 17.09 2.21
C PHE A 63 -4.32 16.08 3.37
N PRO A 64 -5.36 15.52 4.00
CA PRO A 64 -5.14 14.45 4.98
C PRO A 64 -4.91 13.15 4.23
N GLY A 65 -3.68 12.63 4.21
CA GLY A 65 -3.36 11.38 3.52
C GLY A 65 -1.88 11.15 3.27
N VAL A 66 -1.53 10.06 2.58
CA VAL A 66 -0.15 9.73 2.21
C VAL A 66 -0.03 9.71 0.70
N VAL A 67 1.07 10.26 0.17
CA VAL A 67 1.46 10.07 -1.22
C VAL A 67 2.84 9.41 -1.24
N GLN A 68 3.01 8.37 -2.04
CA GLN A 68 4.25 7.63 -2.16
C GLN A 68 4.59 7.34 -3.61
N ALA A 69 5.89 7.31 -3.89
CA ALA A 69 6.44 6.95 -5.18
C ALA A 69 7.58 5.96 -4.95
N THR A 70 7.41 4.71 -5.40
CA THR A 70 8.38 3.64 -5.17
C THR A 70 8.87 3.02 -6.46
N ALA A 71 10.14 2.59 -6.46
CA ALA A 71 10.65 1.70 -7.48
C ALA A 71 10.61 0.28 -6.93
N THR A 72 10.04 -0.65 -7.70
CA THR A 72 9.98 -2.07 -7.35
C THR A 72 10.74 -2.89 -8.37
N VAL A 73 11.57 -3.80 -7.87
CA VAL A 73 12.21 -4.85 -8.67
C VAL A 73 11.54 -6.16 -8.33
N THR A 74 11.10 -6.89 -9.36
CA THR A 74 10.49 -8.21 -9.26
C THR A 74 11.36 -9.24 -9.97
N PHE A 75 11.64 -10.35 -9.29
CA PHE A 75 12.37 -11.50 -9.81
C PHE A 75 11.40 -12.67 -10.00
N LYS A 76 11.36 -13.23 -11.21
CA LYS A 76 10.67 -14.48 -11.51
C LYS A 76 11.56 -15.67 -11.12
N LEU A 77 11.08 -16.51 -10.23
CA LEU A 77 11.74 -17.74 -9.77
C LEU A 77 10.97 -18.96 -10.27
N GLY A 78 11.51 -19.63 -11.29
CA GLY A 78 10.78 -20.68 -12.00
C GLY A 78 9.50 -20.13 -12.62
N ASP A 79 8.48 -20.98 -12.81
CA ASP A 79 7.21 -20.54 -13.42
C ASP A 79 6.14 -20.13 -12.43
N SER A 80 6.33 -20.43 -11.15
CA SER A 80 5.28 -20.27 -10.13
C SER A 80 5.54 -19.15 -9.14
N TRP A 81 6.72 -18.52 -9.10
CA TRP A 81 7.04 -17.55 -8.06
C TRP A 81 7.52 -16.22 -8.61
N LEU A 82 7.07 -15.14 -7.98
CA LEU A 82 7.59 -13.79 -8.15
C LEU A 82 7.98 -13.24 -6.79
N LEU A 83 9.20 -12.73 -6.67
CA LEU A 83 9.69 -12.08 -5.46
C LEU A 83 9.92 -10.61 -5.77
N SER A 84 9.34 -9.70 -5.00
CA SER A 84 9.49 -8.27 -5.22
C SER A 84 10.06 -7.57 -4.02
N ALA A 85 10.86 -6.55 -4.27
CA ALA A 85 11.35 -5.62 -3.28
C ALA A 85 11.29 -4.21 -3.86
N GLY A 86 10.91 -3.24 -3.04
CA GLY A 86 10.85 -1.86 -3.47
C GLY A 86 11.00 -0.87 -2.34
N ALA A 87 11.38 0.33 -2.74
CA ALA A 87 11.51 1.46 -1.84
C ALA A 87 11.35 2.78 -2.59
N GLY A 88 11.02 3.84 -1.86
CA GLY A 88 11.00 5.18 -2.42
C GLY A 88 10.36 6.22 -1.50
N PRO A 89 10.43 7.51 -1.87
CA PRO A 89 9.93 8.58 -1.03
C PRO A 89 8.43 8.46 -0.78
N ALA A 90 8.05 8.75 0.47
CA ALA A 90 6.68 8.97 0.89
C ALA A 90 6.58 10.31 1.62
N ILE A 91 5.41 10.94 1.48
CA ILE A 91 5.07 12.16 2.20
C ILE A 91 3.75 11.89 2.91
N ASP A 92 3.77 11.95 4.23
CA ASP A 92 2.57 11.88 5.06
C ASP A 92 2.08 13.29 5.37
N PHE A 93 0.89 13.59 4.87
CA PHE A 93 0.18 14.84 5.09
C PHE A 93 -0.91 14.71 6.17
N LEU A 94 -1.07 13.54 6.80
CA LEU A 94 -1.92 13.32 7.98
C LEU A 94 -1.37 14.00 9.24
N GLY A 95 -0.09 14.38 9.24
CA GLY A 95 0.54 15.14 10.30
C GLY A 95 0.04 16.59 10.42
N ALA A 96 -0.06 17.13 11.63
CA ALA A 96 -0.19 18.56 11.91
C ALA A 96 1.00 19.34 11.33
N ASP A 97 2.18 18.70 11.36
CA ASP A 97 3.34 19.00 10.56
C ASP A 97 3.56 17.85 9.56
N PRO A 98 3.70 18.10 8.25
CA PRO A 98 3.93 17.03 7.29
C PRO A 98 5.18 16.24 7.67
N VAL A 99 5.08 14.93 7.87
CA VAL A 99 6.25 14.10 8.14
C VAL A 99 7.03 13.97 6.83
N ARG A 100 8.00 14.86 6.65
CA ARG A 100 8.91 14.87 5.51
C ARG A 100 10.03 13.86 5.76
N GLY A 101 10.51 13.25 4.68
CA GLY A 101 11.60 12.29 4.76
C GLY A 101 11.16 10.91 5.22
N LEU A 102 9.98 10.45 4.82
CA LEU A 102 9.64 9.03 4.88
C LEU A 102 10.12 8.34 3.61
N ALA A 103 10.58 7.09 3.75
CA ALA A 103 10.72 6.17 2.63
C ALA A 103 9.81 4.98 2.87
N GLU A 104 8.84 4.75 1.98
CA GLU A 104 8.13 3.46 1.95
C GLU A 104 9.14 2.38 1.55
N VAL A 105 9.09 1.24 2.24
CA VAL A 105 9.83 0.02 1.88
C VAL A 105 8.85 -1.15 1.89
N HIS A 106 9.00 -2.05 0.92
CA HIS A 106 8.19 -3.25 0.86
C HIS A 106 8.95 -4.46 0.30
N LEU A 107 8.46 -5.64 0.68
CA LEU A 107 8.86 -6.95 0.20
C LEU A 107 7.61 -7.78 -0.07
N SER A 108 7.56 -8.49 -1.19
CA SER A 108 6.43 -9.40 -1.46
C SER A 108 6.87 -10.69 -2.13
N ALA A 109 6.10 -11.74 -1.88
CA ALA A 109 6.20 -13.03 -2.55
C ALA A 109 4.84 -13.38 -3.15
N HIS A 110 4.82 -13.65 -4.45
CA HIS A 110 3.63 -14.07 -5.17
C HIS A 110 3.80 -15.52 -5.63
N TRP A 111 2.88 -16.37 -5.22
CA TRP A 111 2.72 -17.70 -5.75
C TRP A 111 1.65 -17.70 -6.84
N LEU A 112 2.08 -17.91 -8.07
CA LEU A 112 1.22 -18.10 -9.24
C LEU A 112 0.70 -19.53 -9.21
N LEU A 113 -0.58 -19.69 -8.89
CA LEU A 113 -1.26 -20.98 -8.85
C LEU A 113 -1.56 -21.45 -10.28
N ASP A 114 -2.07 -20.53 -11.09
CA ASP A 114 -2.26 -20.67 -12.52
C ASP A 114 -2.27 -19.28 -13.19
N GLU A 115 -2.71 -19.20 -14.44
CA GLU A 115 -2.78 -17.94 -15.20
C GLU A 115 -3.82 -16.94 -14.66
N SER A 116 -4.80 -17.42 -13.89
CA SER A 116 -5.93 -16.66 -13.36
C SER A 116 -5.85 -16.38 -11.86
N GLN A 117 -5.03 -17.13 -11.11
CA GLN A 117 -5.02 -17.13 -9.66
C GLN A 117 -3.61 -16.92 -9.10
N LEU A 118 -3.52 -16.10 -8.04
CA LEU A 118 -2.28 -15.98 -7.26
C LEU A 118 -2.56 -15.80 -5.78
N LEU A 119 -1.59 -16.22 -4.98
CA LEU A 119 -1.48 -15.89 -3.56
C LEU A 119 -0.31 -14.91 -3.37
N MET A 120 -0.51 -13.84 -2.62
CA MET A 120 0.48 -12.82 -2.33
C MET A 120 0.66 -12.70 -0.83
N ALA A 121 1.90 -12.77 -0.37
CA ALA A 121 2.30 -12.30 0.96
C ALA A 121 3.14 -11.03 0.78
N GLN A 122 2.83 -9.98 1.53
CA GLN A 122 3.51 -8.69 1.44
C GLN A 122 3.85 -8.17 2.84
N LEU A 123 5.01 -7.53 2.96
CA LEU A 123 5.44 -6.78 4.13
C LEU A 123 5.79 -5.38 3.68
N GLN A 124 5.34 -4.36 4.40
CA GLN A 124 5.66 -2.97 4.11
C GLN A 124 5.76 -2.13 5.37
N GLY A 125 6.34 -0.94 5.25
CA GLY A 125 6.38 0.05 6.30
C GLY A 125 7.11 1.30 5.84
N TYR A 126 7.30 2.26 6.74
CA TYR A 126 8.00 3.50 6.42
C TYR A 126 9.28 3.61 7.23
N VAL A 127 10.36 4.05 6.60
CA VAL A 127 11.61 4.39 7.28
C VAL A 127 11.68 5.90 7.43
N ARG A 128 11.89 6.40 8.65
CA ARG A 128 12.19 7.83 8.89
C ARG A 128 13.63 8.13 8.48
N LEU A 129 13.81 9.00 7.49
CA LEU A 129 15.11 9.38 6.95
C LEU A 129 15.76 10.54 7.71
N THR A 130 15.00 11.29 8.50
CA THR A 130 15.50 12.46 9.25
C THR A 130 16.22 12.05 10.52
N ASP A 131 15.70 11.04 11.24
CA ASP A 131 16.19 10.63 12.55
C ASP A 131 16.15 9.09 12.68
N ARG A 132 17.33 8.46 12.63
CA ARG A 132 17.61 7.08 13.08
C ARG A 132 17.13 5.87 12.25
N SER A 133 16.72 6.01 10.99
CA SER A 133 16.40 4.86 10.11
C SER A 133 15.50 3.81 10.78
N GLU A 134 14.56 4.25 11.61
CA GLU A 134 13.62 3.38 12.31
C GLU A 134 12.45 3.04 11.38
N LEU A 135 12.05 1.76 11.37
CA LEU A 135 10.86 1.29 10.67
C LEU A 135 9.62 1.62 11.51
N VAL A 136 8.73 2.43 10.96
CA VAL A 136 7.46 2.81 11.56
C VAL A 136 6.29 2.28 10.75
N ARG A 137 5.16 2.05 11.44
CA ARG A 137 3.92 1.49 10.87
C ARG A 137 4.17 0.23 10.02
N PRO A 138 4.81 -0.82 10.59
CA PRO A 138 4.99 -2.07 9.88
C PRO A 138 3.62 -2.73 9.62
N LEU A 139 3.45 -3.25 8.41
CA LEU A 139 2.26 -3.93 7.95
C LEU A 139 2.63 -5.21 7.23
N GLY A 140 1.89 -6.29 7.51
CA GLY A 140 1.95 -7.52 6.76
C GLY A 140 0.59 -7.85 6.16
N GLU A 141 0.57 -8.36 4.94
CA GLU A 141 -0.66 -8.69 4.21
C GLU A 141 -0.56 -10.09 3.60
N LEU A 142 -1.69 -10.80 3.62
CA LEU A 142 -1.88 -12.03 2.88
C LEU A 142 -3.13 -11.89 2.03
N LEU A 143 -2.96 -12.06 0.71
CA LEU A 143 -3.96 -11.80 -0.30
C LEU A 143 -4.09 -12.98 -1.24
N TYR A 144 -5.31 -13.36 -1.57
CA TYR A 144 -5.62 -14.26 -2.66
C TYR A 144 -6.33 -13.47 -3.76
N ALA A 145 -5.84 -13.57 -5.00
CA ALA A 145 -6.36 -12.81 -6.12
C ALA A 145 -6.80 -13.70 -7.28
N VAL A 146 -7.92 -13.34 -7.90
CA VAL A 146 -8.51 -14.02 -9.06
C VAL A 146 -8.76 -13.02 -10.19
N ALA A 147 -8.35 -13.38 -11.40
CA ALA A 147 -8.71 -12.66 -12.62
C ALA A 147 -10.19 -12.92 -12.95
N LEU A 148 -11.01 -11.88 -12.86
CA LEU A 148 -12.43 -11.92 -13.24
C LEU A 148 -12.61 -11.74 -14.75
N SER A 149 -11.67 -11.05 -15.38
CA SER A 149 -11.59 -10.85 -16.83
C SER A 149 -10.14 -10.59 -17.23
N GLN A 150 -9.89 -10.34 -18.52
CA GLN A 150 -8.56 -9.95 -19.01
C GLN A 150 -8.06 -8.64 -18.38
N GLY A 151 -8.96 -7.72 -18.05
CA GLY A 151 -8.62 -6.38 -17.54
C GLY A 151 -8.89 -6.18 -16.06
N VAL A 152 -9.51 -7.14 -15.36
CA VAL A 152 -9.95 -6.96 -13.96
C VAL A 152 -9.58 -8.16 -13.10
N SER A 153 -9.06 -7.91 -11.91
CA SER A 153 -8.87 -8.90 -10.87
C SER A 153 -9.40 -8.42 -9.55
N LEU A 154 -9.88 -9.36 -8.75
CA LEU A 154 -10.30 -9.14 -7.38
C LEU A 154 -9.29 -9.83 -6.47
N ALA A 155 -8.74 -9.11 -5.50
CA ALA A 155 -7.96 -9.66 -4.42
C ALA A 155 -8.72 -9.53 -3.10
N ALA A 156 -8.64 -10.55 -2.26
CA ALA A 156 -9.22 -10.52 -0.93
C ALA A 156 -8.29 -11.23 0.06
N GLY A 157 -8.30 -10.77 1.31
CA GLY A 157 -7.37 -11.29 2.31
C GLY A 157 -7.43 -10.53 3.62
N ALA A 158 -6.30 -10.52 4.32
CA ALA A 158 -6.18 -9.87 5.62
C ALA A 158 -4.82 -9.20 5.80
N GLY A 159 -4.83 -8.07 6.50
CA GLY A 159 -3.65 -7.33 6.93
C GLY A 159 -3.47 -7.42 8.44
N VAL A 160 -2.23 -7.45 8.89
CA VAL A 160 -1.80 -7.39 10.29
C VAL A 160 -0.84 -6.22 10.46
N GLY A 161 -1.19 -5.29 11.33
CA GLY A 161 -0.47 -4.04 11.56
C GLY A 161 -1.38 -3.03 12.23
N GLU A 162 -0.91 -1.80 12.40
CA GLU A 162 -1.73 -0.77 13.04
C GLU A 162 -2.62 -0.06 12.00
N PHE A 163 -3.92 -0.32 12.04
CA PHE A 163 -4.91 0.40 11.24
C PHE A 163 -5.79 1.26 12.13
N VAL A 164 -5.82 2.57 11.88
CA VAL A 164 -6.57 3.53 12.68
C VAL A 164 -7.83 3.92 11.92
N PHE A 165 -8.97 3.92 12.60
CA PHE A 165 -10.19 4.51 12.07
C PHE A 165 -10.91 5.32 13.14
N GLU A 166 -11.57 6.40 12.71
CA GLU A 166 -12.50 7.16 13.55
C GLU A 166 -13.91 6.87 13.08
N GLU A 167 -14.67 6.19 13.94
CA GLU A 167 -16.11 6.05 13.73
C GLU A 167 -16.75 7.45 13.89
N SER A 168 -17.90 7.70 13.25
CA SER A 168 -18.60 9.00 13.28
C SER A 168 -18.91 9.53 14.70
N SER A 169 -18.74 8.70 15.73
CA SER A 169 -18.83 9.00 17.16
C SER A 169 -17.58 9.70 17.75
N SER A 170 -16.56 10.04 16.94
CA SER A 170 -15.30 10.67 17.35
C SER A 170 -14.37 9.80 18.24
N GLU A 171 -14.71 8.51 18.37
CA GLU A 171 -13.89 7.51 19.06
C GLU A 171 -12.89 6.91 18.06
N ARG A 172 -11.59 7.06 18.37
CA ARG A 172 -10.49 6.48 17.60
C ARG A 172 -10.30 5.02 18.00
N ARG A 173 -10.25 4.13 17.02
CA ARG A 173 -10.01 2.71 17.22
C ARG A 173 -8.84 2.23 16.38
N THR A 174 -8.07 1.31 16.96
CA THR A 174 -6.94 0.65 16.30
C THR A 174 -7.30 -0.81 16.07
N LEU A 175 -7.23 -1.25 14.82
CA LEU A 175 -7.35 -2.64 14.42
C LEU A 175 -5.95 -3.20 14.17
N ASN A 176 -5.63 -4.31 14.84
CA ASN A 176 -4.37 -5.04 14.62
C ASN A 176 -4.48 -6.11 13.52
N LEU A 177 -5.71 -6.45 13.14
CA LEU A 177 -6.07 -7.38 12.08
C LEU A 177 -7.26 -6.78 11.36
N PHE A 178 -7.18 -6.68 10.03
CA PHE A 178 -8.23 -6.06 9.24
C PHE A 178 -8.41 -6.77 7.89
N PRO A 179 -9.65 -6.80 7.36
CA PRO A 179 -9.90 -7.37 6.04
C PRO A 179 -9.32 -6.47 4.94
N ILE A 180 -8.83 -7.10 3.89
CA ILE A 180 -8.29 -6.43 2.70
C ILE A 180 -9.11 -6.89 1.50
N ILE A 181 -9.60 -5.95 0.71
CA ILE A 181 -10.19 -6.21 -0.60
C ILE A 181 -9.61 -5.19 -1.56
N ASP A 182 -9.06 -5.66 -2.67
CA ASP A 182 -8.59 -4.82 -3.77
C ASP A 182 -9.26 -5.18 -5.08
N LEU A 183 -9.46 -4.16 -5.91
CA LEU A 183 -9.75 -4.33 -7.33
C LEU A 183 -8.56 -3.85 -8.13
N TRP A 184 -8.03 -4.72 -8.99
CA TRP A 184 -6.90 -4.42 -9.86
C TRP A 184 -7.37 -4.37 -11.31
N PHE A 185 -7.15 -3.22 -11.95
CA PHE A 185 -7.41 -2.97 -13.36
C PHE A 185 -6.10 -3.04 -14.13
N ARG A 186 -6.09 -3.75 -15.25
CA ARG A 186 -4.91 -4.00 -16.09
C ARG A 186 -5.13 -3.39 -17.47
N PHE A 187 -4.09 -2.74 -17.99
CA PHE A 187 -4.07 -2.08 -19.30
C PHE A 187 -2.81 -2.43 -20.07
#